data_AF-S7PVI9-F1
#
_entry.id   AF-S7PVI9-F1
#
_cell.length_a   1.000
_cell.length_b   1.000
_cell.length_c   1.000
_cell.angle_alpha   90.00
_cell.angle_beta   90.00
_cell.angle_gamma   90.00
#
_symmetry.space_group_name_H-M   'P 1'
#
loop_
_entity.id
_entity.type
_entity.pdbx_description
1 polymer ?
#
loop_
_entity_poly.entity_id
_entity_poly.type
_entity_poly.pdbx_seq_one_letter_code
_entity_poly.pdbx_strand_id
1 'polypeptide(L)'
;MLNDCDQEKVARYFGPDGPVEELLHKRSISPILEVLKECNREMSRDTKELETATAFIQRCIALRPSDRASATELLKDPWLSSEPIWGAHAFLDHNPKEDTGSTLIHVLTSWKLAEIACYSGTLAATAWFVWSIIS
;
A
#
# COMPACT_ATOMS: atom_id res chain seq x y z
N MET A 1 -7.46 21.88 -17.76
CA MET A 1 -7.58 20.44 -17.37
C MET A 1 -8.71 20.16 -16.39
N LEU A 2 -9.31 21.14 -15.69
CA LEU A 2 -10.47 20.88 -14.80
C LEU A 2 -11.84 21.06 -15.49
N ASN A 3 -11.89 21.58 -16.71
CA ASN A 3 -13.15 21.84 -17.42
C ASN A 3 -13.82 20.57 -17.99
N ASP A 4 -13.09 19.46 -18.08
CA ASP A 4 -13.63 18.16 -18.54
C ASP A 4 -14.05 17.25 -17.39
N CYS A 5 -13.96 17.73 -16.13
CA CYS A 5 -14.42 16.97 -14.98
C CYS A 5 -15.94 17.14 -14.81
N ASP A 6 -16.61 16.01 -14.59
CA ASP A 6 -18.01 15.95 -14.15
C ASP A 6 -18.15 16.69 -12.80
N GLN A 7 -18.67 17.91 -12.86
CA GLN A 7 -18.76 18.79 -11.70
C GLN A 7 -19.69 18.26 -10.62
N GLU A 8 -20.68 17.45 -10.99
CA GLU A 8 -21.60 16.81 -10.05
C GLU A 8 -20.86 15.76 -9.22
N LYS A 9 -19.99 14.96 -9.86
CA LYS A 9 -19.11 14.02 -9.13
C LYS A 9 -18.09 14.75 -8.27
N VAL A 10 -17.48 15.83 -8.77
CA VAL A 10 -16.53 16.61 -7.97
C VAL A 10 -17.22 17.18 -6.72
N ALA A 11 -18.42 17.75 -6.86
CA ALA A 11 -19.20 18.25 -5.74
C ALA A 11 -19.61 17.14 -4.75
N ARG A 12 -19.94 15.95 -5.26
CA ARG A 12 -20.28 14.78 -4.42
C ARG A 12 -19.11 14.31 -3.55
N TYR A 13 -17.88 14.36 -4.05
CA TYR A 13 -16.71 13.87 -3.32
C TYR A 13 -16.01 14.95 -2.49
N PHE A 14 -15.89 16.17 -3.03
CA PHE A 14 -15.12 17.28 -2.47
C PHE A 14 -15.98 18.44 -1.96
N GLY A 15 -17.31 18.30 -1.94
CA GLY A 15 -18.21 19.28 -1.36
C GLY A 15 -18.15 19.32 0.17
N PRO A 16 -18.81 20.31 0.80
CA PRO A 16 -18.77 20.55 2.26
C PRO A 16 -19.38 19.40 3.11
N ASP A 17 -20.09 18.46 2.50
CA ASP A 17 -20.61 17.24 3.13
C ASP A 17 -20.10 15.96 2.42
N GLY A 18 -19.04 16.10 1.63
CA GLY A 18 -18.47 15.00 0.85
C GLY A 18 -17.72 14.00 1.75
N PRO A 19 -17.55 12.75 1.28
CA PRO A 19 -16.75 11.75 1.99
C PRO A 19 -15.34 12.22 2.34
N VAL A 20 -14.75 13.11 1.53
CA VAL A 20 -13.42 13.68 1.81
C VAL A 20 -13.46 14.60 3.03
N GLU A 21 -14.46 15.46 3.13
CA GLU A 21 -14.64 16.36 4.29
C GLU A 21 -14.92 15.56 5.57
N GLU A 22 -15.71 14.49 5.47
CA GLU A 22 -15.96 13.57 6.57
C GLU A 22 -14.68 12.89 7.04
N LEU A 23 -13.78 12.51 6.12
CA LEU A 23 -12.48 11.92 6.46
C LEU A 23 -11.55 12.91 7.15
N LEU A 24 -11.57 14.19 6.73
CA LEU A 24 -10.79 15.26 7.37
C LEU A 24 -11.26 15.51 8.82
N HIS A 25 -12.56 15.37 9.09
CA HIS A 25 -13.13 15.58 10.43
C HIS A 25 -13.08 14.34 11.33
N LYS A 26 -13.17 13.13 10.77
CA LYS A 26 -13.19 11.87 11.56
C LYS A 26 -11.81 11.39 12.01
N ARG A 27 -10.74 11.77 11.32
CA ARG A 27 -9.38 11.34 11.68
C ARG A 27 -8.47 12.54 11.78
N SER A 28 -7.88 12.73 12.95
CA SER A 28 -6.61 13.43 13.06
C SER A 28 -5.63 12.68 12.18
N ILE A 29 -5.29 13.26 11.02
CA ILE A 29 -4.32 12.68 10.10
C ILE A 29 -2.95 12.85 10.78
N SER A 30 -2.51 11.79 11.45
CA SER A 30 -1.17 11.74 12.02
C SER A 30 -0.14 11.95 10.90
N PRO A 31 0.95 12.69 11.16
CA PRO A 31 2.05 12.80 10.20
C PRO A 31 2.52 11.40 9.76
N ILE A 32 2.89 11.26 8.48
CA ILE A 32 3.38 9.98 7.90
C ILE A 32 4.45 9.33 8.78
N LEU A 33 5.34 10.16 9.35
CA LEU A 33 6.38 9.73 10.28
C LEU A 33 5.82 8.96 11.50
N GLU A 34 4.77 9.48 12.11
CA GLU A 34 4.15 8.87 13.30
C GLU A 34 3.41 7.59 12.93
N VAL A 35 2.75 7.56 11.77
CA VAL A 35 2.12 6.35 11.22
C VAL A 35 3.16 5.25 10.99
N LEU A 36 4.31 5.60 10.40
CA LEU A 36 5.39 4.63 10.18
C LEU A 36 5.98 4.10 11.49
N LYS A 37 6.12 4.95 12.53
CA LYS A 37 6.58 4.52 13.85
C LYS A 37 5.62 3.53 14.50
N GLU A 38 4.32 3.79 14.39
CA GLU A 38 3.26 2.94 14.95
C GLU A 38 3.15 1.60 14.22
N CYS A 39 3.22 1.62 12.88
CA CYS A 39 3.05 0.43 12.06
C CYS A 39 4.31 -0.45 11.95
N ASN A 40 5.51 0.11 12.15
CA ASN A 40 6.75 -0.64 12.05
C ASN A 40 7.73 -0.35 13.19
N ARG A 41 7.68 -1.21 14.21
CA ARG A 41 8.49 -1.12 15.43
C ARG A 41 9.98 -1.37 15.21
N GLU A 42 10.34 -2.06 14.14
CA GLU A 42 11.75 -2.29 13.76
C GLU A 42 12.29 -1.04 13.06
N MET A 43 11.51 -0.42 12.15
CA MET A 43 11.86 0.88 11.57
C MET A 43 12.02 1.96 12.61
N SER A 44 11.12 2.01 13.59
CA SER A 44 11.10 3.10 14.55
C SER A 44 12.36 3.16 15.42
N ARG A 45 13.16 2.09 15.45
CA ARG A 45 14.47 2.03 16.12
C ARG A 45 15.59 2.66 15.29
N ASP A 46 15.45 2.71 13.97
CA ASP A 46 16.41 3.35 13.08
C ASP A 46 15.81 4.66 12.53
N THR A 47 16.25 5.77 13.12
CA THR A 47 15.80 7.11 12.73
C THR A 47 16.12 7.43 11.27
N LYS A 48 17.26 6.97 10.74
CA LYS A 48 17.66 7.24 9.37
C LYS A 48 16.75 6.50 8.40
N GLU A 49 16.49 5.22 8.65
CA GLU A 49 15.58 4.40 7.85
C GLU A 49 14.18 5.02 7.82
N LEU A 50 13.68 5.41 9.00
CA LEU A 50 12.39 6.07 9.16
C LEU A 50 12.29 7.40 8.39
N GLU A 51 13.32 8.24 8.45
CA GLU A 51 13.38 9.50 7.70
C GLU A 51 13.41 9.25 6.19
N THR A 52 14.20 8.28 5.73
CA THR A 52 14.29 7.97 4.30
C THR A 52 13.00 7.38 3.74
N ALA A 53 12.31 6.52 4.49
CA ALA A 53 10.99 6.01 4.13
C ALA A 53 9.92 7.11 4.11
N THR A 54 9.95 7.99 5.12
CA THR A 54 9.02 9.13 5.19
C THR A 54 9.20 10.02 3.96
N ALA A 55 10.45 10.36 3.61
CA ALA A 55 10.77 11.17 2.44
C ALA A 55 10.36 10.50 1.11
N PHE A 56 10.55 9.18 1.00
CA PHE A 56 10.08 8.42 -0.15
C PHE A 56 8.56 8.50 -0.30
N ILE A 57 7.82 8.18 0.77
CA ILE A 57 6.35 8.19 0.73
C ILE A 57 5.84 9.60 0.40
N GLN A 58 6.41 10.65 0.99
CA GLN A 58 6.04 12.04 0.70
C GLN A 58 6.17 12.40 -0.78
N ARG A 59 7.21 11.90 -1.48
CA ARG A 59 7.36 12.08 -2.93
C ARG A 59 6.28 11.36 -3.74
N CYS A 60 5.85 10.19 -3.28
CA CYS A 60 4.77 9.43 -3.92
C CYS A 60 3.41 10.12 -3.78
N ILE A 61 3.13 10.72 -2.61
CA ILE A 61 1.83 11.29 -2.27
C ILE A 61 1.79 12.82 -2.30
N ALA A 62 2.68 13.45 -3.08
CA ALA A 62 2.65 14.89 -3.30
C ALA A 62 1.26 15.36 -3.78
N LEU A 63 0.72 16.37 -3.10
CA LEU A 63 -0.63 16.89 -3.34
C LEU A 63 -0.76 17.49 -4.75
N ARG A 64 0.28 18.18 -5.21
CA ARG A 64 0.35 18.73 -6.56
C ARG A 64 0.92 17.68 -7.50
N PRO A 65 0.22 17.34 -8.59
CA PRO A 65 0.72 16.37 -9.56
C PRO A 65 2.07 16.78 -10.19
N SER A 66 2.32 18.08 -10.34
CA SER A 66 3.59 18.62 -10.84
C SER A 66 4.78 18.33 -9.93
N ASP A 67 4.52 18.17 -8.64
CA ASP A 67 5.54 17.99 -7.62
C ASP A 67 5.75 16.49 -7.30
N ARG A 68 4.93 15.62 -7.90
CA ARG A 68 5.02 14.18 -7.74
C ARG A 68 6.17 13.65 -8.60
N ALA A 69 7.09 12.93 -7.96
CA ALA A 69 8.15 12.24 -8.68
C ALA A 69 7.56 11.21 -9.66
N SER A 70 8.15 11.14 -10.86
CA SER A 70 7.81 10.10 -11.83
C SER A 70 8.21 8.72 -11.31
N ALA A 71 7.57 7.66 -11.84
CA ALA A 71 7.93 6.29 -11.47
C ALA A 71 9.43 5.99 -11.70
N THR A 72 10.01 6.53 -12.79
CA THR A 72 11.44 6.39 -13.10
C THR A 72 12.37 7.09 -12.12
N GLU A 73 11.92 8.19 -11.50
CA GLU A 73 12.67 8.88 -10.45
C GLU A 73 12.53 8.15 -9.11
N LEU A 74 11.32 7.67 -8.79
CA LEU A 74 11.05 6.88 -7.59
C LEU A 74 11.84 5.56 -7.58
N LEU A 75 12.02 4.90 -8.71
CA LEU A 75 12.83 3.67 -8.79
C LEU A 75 14.31 3.89 -8.49
N LYS A 76 14.81 5.12 -8.56
CA LYS A 76 16.20 5.47 -8.24
C LYS A 76 16.36 5.92 -6.79
N ASP A 77 15.31 5.78 -5.98
CA ASP A 77 15.33 6.21 -4.60
C ASP A 77 16.33 5.40 -3.76
N PRO A 78 17.21 6.04 -2.97
CA PRO A 78 18.13 5.34 -2.09
C PRO A 78 17.43 4.39 -1.11
N TRP A 79 16.22 4.73 -0.66
CA TRP A 79 15.47 3.91 0.28
C TRP A 79 15.03 2.56 -0.30
N LEU A 80 14.79 2.49 -1.63
CA LEU A 80 14.47 1.22 -2.29
C LEU A 80 15.71 0.34 -2.52
N SER A 81 16.90 0.95 -2.49
CA SER A 81 18.17 0.26 -2.72
C SER A 81 18.89 -0.11 -1.42
N SER A 82 18.43 0.39 -0.26
CA SER A 82 18.94 -0.01 1.04
C SER A 82 18.43 -1.40 1.43
N GLU A 83 19.26 -2.15 2.16
CA GLU A 83 18.80 -3.40 2.78
C GLU A 83 17.68 -3.08 3.77
N PRO A 84 16.48 -3.67 3.62
CA PRO A 84 15.39 -3.40 4.54
C PRO A 84 15.74 -3.95 5.93
N ILE A 85 15.61 -3.11 6.95
CA ILE A 85 15.79 -3.52 8.36
C ILE A 85 14.64 -4.41 8.82
N TRP A 86 13.55 -4.45 8.04
CA TRP A 86 12.33 -5.18 8.34
C TRP A 86 12.39 -6.58 7.77
N GLY A 87 12.43 -7.58 8.65
CA GLY A 87 12.38 -8.99 8.24
C GLY A 87 13.58 -9.85 8.63
N ALA A 88 14.61 -9.30 9.27
CA ALA A 88 15.73 -10.11 9.76
C ALA A 88 15.38 -10.94 11.01
N HIS A 89 14.41 -10.51 11.83
CA HIS A 89 14.06 -11.19 13.08
C HIS A 89 12.77 -12.04 13.04
N ALA A 90 11.93 -11.90 12.01
CA ALA A 90 10.68 -12.65 11.93
C ALA A 90 10.85 -14.14 11.56
N PHE A 91 12.06 -14.58 11.16
CA PHE A 91 12.34 -15.96 10.72
C PHE A 91 13.16 -16.80 11.71
N LEU A 92 13.59 -16.26 12.85
CA LEU A 92 14.57 -16.92 13.73
C LEU A 92 14.02 -17.47 15.06
N ASP A 93 12.70 -17.62 15.23
CA ASP A 93 12.11 -18.21 16.45
C ASP A 93 11.56 -19.65 16.28
N HIS A 94 11.93 -20.35 15.21
CA HIS A 94 11.64 -21.79 15.09
C HIS A 94 12.91 -22.65 15.14
N ASN A 95 13.18 -23.14 16.35
CA ASN A 95 13.84 -24.39 16.78
C ASN A 95 14.40 -25.29 15.64
N PRO A 96 15.72 -25.60 15.62
CA PRO A 96 16.34 -26.32 14.51
C PRO A 96 16.29 -27.82 14.73
N LYS A 97 15.20 -28.49 14.34
CA LYS A 97 15.25 -29.93 14.06
C LYS A 97 14.37 -30.29 12.87
N GLU A 98 15.08 -30.67 11.81
CA GLU A 98 14.69 -31.59 10.73
C GLU A 98 13.68 -31.09 9.68
N ASP A 99 14.08 -31.37 8.42
CA ASP A 99 13.29 -31.42 7.19
C ASP A 99 12.98 -30.11 6.44
N THR A 100 14.04 -29.50 5.92
CA THR A 100 14.09 -28.35 4.99
C THR A 100 13.42 -28.59 3.61
N GLY A 101 12.96 -29.81 3.30
CA GLY A 101 12.35 -30.13 2.00
C GLY A 101 10.82 -30.11 1.97
N SER A 102 10.15 -30.43 3.08
CA SER A 102 8.69 -30.70 3.09
C SER A 102 7.85 -29.46 3.42
N THR A 103 8.39 -28.57 4.26
CA THR A 103 7.67 -27.38 4.77
C THR A 103 7.51 -26.29 3.71
N LEU A 104 8.43 -26.20 2.75
CA LEU A 104 8.40 -25.22 1.67
C LEU A 104 7.20 -25.46 0.72
N ILE A 105 6.73 -26.70 0.60
CA ILE A 105 5.57 -27.06 -0.22
C ILE A 105 4.25 -26.81 0.53
N HIS A 106 4.19 -27.02 1.84
CA HIS A 106 2.95 -26.82 2.61
C HIS A 106 2.64 -25.34 2.89
N VAL A 107 3.66 -24.50 3.09
CA VAL A 107 3.46 -23.05 3.34
C VAL A 107 3.11 -22.32 2.04
N LEU A 108 3.70 -22.70 0.89
CA LEU A 108 3.36 -22.09 -0.41
C LEU A 108 1.99 -22.51 -0.95
N THR A 109 1.44 -23.65 -0.52
CA THR A 109 0.13 -24.14 -1.01
C THR A 109 -1.06 -23.66 -0.18
N SER A 110 -0.88 -23.41 1.13
CA SER A 110 -1.99 -23.07 2.04
C SER A 110 -2.48 -21.62 1.91
N TRP A 111 -1.59 -20.63 1.89
CA TRP A 111 -1.99 -19.21 1.90
C TRP A 111 -2.23 -18.59 0.52
N LYS A 112 -1.58 -19.10 -0.53
CA LYS A 112 -1.80 -18.57 -1.90
C LYS A 112 -3.12 -19.01 -2.53
N LEU A 113 -3.69 -20.15 -2.17
CA LEU A 113 -4.94 -20.62 -2.79
C LEU A 113 -6.14 -19.77 -2.40
N ALA A 114 -6.21 -19.28 -1.16
CA ALA A 114 -7.31 -18.41 -0.71
C ALA A 114 -7.27 -17.03 -1.40
N GLU A 115 -6.09 -16.42 -1.52
CA GLU A 115 -5.95 -15.15 -2.24
C GLU A 115 -6.19 -15.31 -3.75
N ILE A 116 -5.67 -16.37 -4.38
CA ILE A 116 -5.91 -16.65 -5.80
C ILE A 116 -7.40 -16.91 -6.07
N ALA A 117 -8.10 -17.62 -5.17
CA ALA A 117 -9.53 -17.83 -5.27
C ALA A 117 -10.31 -16.50 -5.18
N CYS A 118 -9.96 -15.62 -4.24
CA CYS A 118 -10.57 -14.29 -4.13
C CYS A 118 -10.33 -13.44 -5.39
N TYR A 119 -9.09 -13.37 -5.90
CA TYR A 119 -8.78 -12.62 -7.11
C TYR A 119 -9.50 -13.17 -8.36
N SER A 120 -9.58 -14.48 -8.50
CA SER A 120 -10.29 -15.11 -9.63
C SER A 120 -11.81 -14.85 -9.58
N GLY A 121 -12.40 -14.85 -8.38
CA GLY A 121 -13.80 -14.47 -8.18
C GLY A 121 -14.10 -13.02 -8.54
N THR A 122 -13.22 -12.08 -8.16
CA THR A 122 -13.40 -10.66 -8.51
C THR A 122 -13.28 -10.43 -10.02
N LEU A 123 -12.35 -11.11 -10.70
CA LEU A 123 -12.21 -11.05 -12.16
C LEU A 123 -13.44 -11.63 -12.89
N ALA A 124 -13.98 -12.76 -12.43
CA ALA A 124 -15.19 -13.34 -13.02
C ALA A 124 -16.42 -12.44 -12.81
N ALA A 125 -16.59 -11.87 -11.62
CA ALA A 125 -17.70 -10.97 -11.31
C ALA A 125 -17.64 -9.67 -12.14
N THR A 126 -16.45 -9.10 -12.31
CA THR A 126 -16.26 -7.91 -13.15
C THR A 126 -16.49 -8.21 -14.63
N ALA A 127 -16.00 -9.34 -15.14
CA ALA A 127 -16.28 -9.77 -16.51
C ALA A 127 -17.78 -10.00 -16.76
N TRP A 128 -18.49 -10.62 -15.81
CA TRP A 128 -19.93 -10.83 -15.89
C TRP A 128 -20.71 -9.50 -15.88
N PHE A 129 -20.37 -8.58 -14.97
CA PHE A 129 -20.98 -7.26 -14.89
C PHE A 129 -20.82 -6.47 -16.19
N VAL A 130 -19.61 -6.49 -16.78
CA VAL A 130 -19.34 -5.83 -18.07
C VAL A 130 -20.16 -6.47 -19.19
N TRP A 131 -20.27 -7.80 -19.24
CA TRP A 131 -21.08 -8.50 -20.23
C TRP A 131 -22.57 -8.12 -20.14
N SER A 132 -23.13 -8.04 -18.93
CA SER A 132 -24.54 -7.65 -18.70
C SER A 132 -24.87 -6.21 -19.08
N ILE A 133 -23.87 -5.34 -19.23
CA ILE A 133 -24.08 -3.96 -19.71
C ILE A 133 -24.08 -3.90 -21.24
N ILE A 134 -23.37 -4.83 -21.89
CA ILE A 134 -23.14 -4.81 -23.35
C ILE A 134 -24.17 -5.68 -24.10
N SER A 135 -24.70 -6.75 -23.46
CA SER A 135 -25.76 -7.62 -23.99
C SER A 135 -27.15 -7.15 -23.61
#